data_AF-A0A1H6QSG8-F1
#
_entry.id   AF-A0A1H6QSG8-F1
#
_cell.length_a   1.000
_cell.length_b   1.000
_cell.length_c   1.000
_cell.angle_alpha   90.00
_cell.angle_beta   90.00
_cell.angle_gamma   90.00
#
_symmetry.space_group_name_H-M   'P 1'
#
loop_
_entity.id
_entity.type
_entity.pdbx_description
1 polymer ?
#
loop_
_entity_poly.entity_id
_entity_poly.type
_entity_poly.pdbx_seq_one_letter_code
_entity_poly.pdbx_strand_id
1 'polypeptide(L)'
;MPSTLRPDSTSRTALTDAVPASRDLVVDFIRVACMFAVVAVHLLMMGISVDQSGIGVGNPLTSLSWFAQGTWFGQVMPLFFVVGGFASLTSWRSLQRKGGDAGDYLRNRVLRLVRPTVALYVFLAIALWCATAVGVPGDLLAVIAAGAGVQLWFLAAYLICQAMVPTLAKLHGLAPYRTLAALAAGAVVVDVVRLGLERNPWGFDSNPVGLLNMVFVWGLLQQLGFFYADGFFDRIARWKLILAAVACYMTLIPLTHMGPYPVDMLTSQNPPMFPLILVGLAHVLLVKAVYPVLQRCVHVGWVQKVMFVVGSRAMTIYLWHLPLIIAMFGIALVLRLPFPEPASTEWWLSRPLFYGAAWALVLLVSTPLVRLELASTALAPGAARPAMWRILMGTALAIIPPFVVMRQALDVANATWGLVLLVIAVALVTGKVPDRAWKTPVPVGPRAS
;
A
#
# COMPACT_ATOMS: atom_id res chain seq x y z
N MET A 1 60.66 38.19 22.08
CA MET A 1 60.39 36.75 22.22
C MET A 1 58.93 36.57 22.60
N PRO A 2 58.15 35.78 21.85
CA PRO A 2 56.72 35.62 22.05
C PRO A 2 56.44 34.55 23.12
N SER A 3 55.46 34.76 23.98
CA SER A 3 54.90 33.71 24.83
C SER A 3 53.40 33.90 24.95
N THR A 4 52.71 32.90 24.42
CA THR A 4 51.27 32.73 24.28
C THR A 4 50.67 32.15 25.56
N LEU A 5 49.65 32.80 26.12
CA LEU A 5 48.71 32.16 27.05
C LEU A 5 47.28 32.60 26.68
N ARG A 6 46.49 31.65 26.16
CA ARG A 6 45.02 31.70 26.16
C ARG A 6 44.53 30.62 27.10
N PRO A 7 43.53 30.89 27.97
CA PRO A 7 43.00 29.90 28.88
C PRO A 7 41.98 28.97 28.22
N ASP A 8 41.93 27.76 28.76
CA ASP A 8 41.19 26.58 28.32
C ASP A 8 39.70 26.80 28.06
N SER A 9 39.26 26.35 26.88
CA SER A 9 37.84 26.16 26.57
C SER A 9 37.35 24.84 27.15
N THR A 10 36.48 24.95 28.15
CA THR A 10 35.63 23.89 28.69
C THR A 10 35.07 22.99 27.60
N SER A 11 35.27 21.69 27.81
CA SER A 11 34.78 20.55 27.07
C SER A 11 33.30 20.67 26.67
N ARG A 12 33.04 20.94 25.39
CA ARG A 12 31.84 20.43 24.73
C ARG A 12 32.19 19.07 24.17
N THR A 13 31.92 18.04 24.96
CA THR A 13 31.84 16.66 24.49
C THR A 13 30.90 16.64 23.30
N ALA A 14 31.48 16.51 22.11
CA ALA A 14 30.73 16.29 20.89
C ALA A 14 30.05 14.92 21.02
N LEU A 15 28.80 14.93 21.46
CA LEU A 15 27.86 13.87 21.14
C LEU A 15 27.76 13.88 19.63
N THR A 16 28.57 13.05 18.99
CA THR A 16 28.30 12.55 17.65
C THR A 16 26.97 11.81 17.76
N ASP A 17 25.87 12.55 17.56
CA ASP A 17 24.59 11.98 17.19
C ASP A 17 24.87 11.15 15.95
N ALA A 18 24.99 9.84 16.14
CA ALA A 18 25.03 8.87 15.08
C ALA A 18 23.70 9.00 14.34
N VAL A 19 23.68 9.82 13.29
CA VAL A 19 22.56 9.98 12.37
C VAL A 19 22.15 8.57 11.95
N PRO A 20 20.92 8.12 12.27
CA PRO A 20 20.45 6.81 11.85
C PRO A 20 20.59 6.72 10.32
N ALA A 21 21.22 5.65 9.83
CA ALA A 21 21.45 5.36 8.40
C ALA A 21 20.42 6.06 7.50
N SER A 22 20.91 7.05 6.75
CA SER A 22 20.15 8.15 6.14
C SER A 22 18.80 7.73 5.57
N ARG A 23 17.72 8.23 6.18
CA ARG A 23 16.37 8.21 5.62
C ARG A 23 16.38 8.97 4.29
N ASP A 24 16.17 8.27 3.16
CA ASP A 24 16.07 8.92 1.85
C ASP A 24 14.74 9.68 1.75
N LEU A 25 14.82 11.00 1.82
CA LEU A 25 13.66 11.90 1.75
C LEU A 25 12.97 11.85 0.38
N VAL A 26 13.69 11.54 -0.71
CA VAL A 26 13.09 11.41 -2.04
C VAL A 26 12.18 10.19 -2.09
N VAL A 27 12.58 9.08 -1.47
CA VAL A 27 11.75 7.87 -1.38
C VAL A 27 10.47 8.14 -0.59
N ASP A 28 10.56 8.88 0.51
CA ASP A 28 9.37 9.29 1.26
C ASP A 28 8.48 10.27 0.50
N PHE A 29 9.09 11.19 -0.26
CA PHE A 29 8.36 12.10 -1.13
C PHE A 29 7.57 11.35 -2.19
N ILE A 30 8.17 10.35 -2.83
CA ILE A 30 7.49 9.51 -3.83
C ILE A 30 6.32 8.77 -3.19
N ARG A 31 6.49 8.18 -2.00
CA ARG A 31 5.39 7.51 -1.29
C ARG A 31 4.21 8.46 -1.05
N VAL A 32 4.51 9.68 -0.64
CA VAL A 32 3.50 10.73 -0.39
C VAL A 32 2.84 11.18 -1.70
N ALA A 33 3.61 11.38 -2.77
CA ALA A 33 3.09 11.71 -4.10
C ALA A 33 2.17 10.61 -4.66
N CYS A 34 2.56 9.34 -4.50
CA CYS A 34 1.70 8.20 -4.84
C CYS A 34 0.39 8.23 -4.05
N MET A 35 0.41 8.63 -2.77
CA MET A 35 -0.82 8.76 -1.97
C MET A 35 -1.77 9.82 -2.52
N PHE A 36 -1.25 11.01 -2.87
CA PHE A 36 -2.03 12.05 -3.54
C PHE A 36 -2.62 11.53 -4.87
N ALA A 37 -1.80 10.89 -5.70
CA ALA A 37 -2.27 10.33 -6.97
C ALA A 37 -3.36 9.27 -6.78
N VAL A 38 -3.20 8.34 -5.83
CA VAL A 38 -4.19 7.29 -5.53
C VAL A 38 -5.52 7.90 -5.09
N VAL A 39 -5.51 8.87 -4.18
CA VAL A 39 -6.74 9.54 -3.72
C VAL A 39 -7.41 10.28 -4.89
N ALA A 40 -6.63 10.94 -5.74
CA ALA A 40 -7.15 11.66 -6.91
C ALA A 40 -7.80 10.71 -7.91
N VAL A 41 -7.11 9.61 -8.28
CA VAL A 41 -7.64 8.63 -9.23
C VAL A 41 -8.91 7.97 -8.70
N HIS A 42 -8.96 7.52 -7.45
CA HIS A 42 -10.17 6.92 -6.88
C HIS A 42 -11.35 7.91 -6.83
N LEU A 43 -11.09 9.19 -6.54
CA LEU A 43 -12.11 10.22 -6.57
C LEU A 43 -12.62 10.50 -8.00
N LEU A 44 -11.74 10.46 -8.99
CA LEU A 44 -12.09 10.63 -10.40
C LEU A 44 -12.79 9.41 -10.98
N MET A 45 -12.50 8.21 -10.49
CA MET A 45 -13.21 6.97 -10.85
C MET A 45 -14.63 6.91 -10.31
N MET A 46 -14.99 7.77 -9.34
CA MET A 46 -16.36 7.87 -8.81
C MET A 46 -17.20 8.86 -9.62
N GLY A 47 -17.82 8.36 -10.69
CA GLY A 47 -18.87 9.04 -11.43
C GLY A 47 -20.23 8.72 -10.83
N ILE A 48 -20.96 9.75 -10.43
CA ILE A 48 -22.31 9.63 -9.90
C ILE A 48 -23.23 10.43 -10.83
N SER A 49 -24.24 9.77 -11.36
CA SER A 49 -25.32 10.39 -12.13
C SER A 49 -26.62 10.27 -11.35
N VAL A 50 -27.44 11.31 -11.40
CA VAL A 50 -28.77 11.32 -10.78
C VAL A 50 -29.76 11.71 -11.85
N ASP A 51 -30.68 10.80 -12.18
CA ASP A 51 -31.72 11.01 -13.18
C ASP A 51 -33.10 10.55 -12.66
N GLN A 52 -34.11 10.57 -13.53
CA GLN A 52 -35.47 10.15 -13.17
C GLN A 52 -35.60 8.64 -12.87
N SER A 53 -34.64 7.83 -13.33
CA SER A 53 -34.58 6.38 -13.11
C SER A 53 -33.84 5.98 -11.83
N GLY A 54 -33.03 6.88 -11.28
CA GLY A 54 -32.40 6.71 -9.98
C GLY A 54 -30.97 7.26 -9.90
N ILE A 55 -30.16 6.61 -9.07
CA ILE A 55 -28.75 6.96 -8.86
C ILE A 55 -27.90 5.96 -9.65
N GLY A 56 -27.16 6.46 -10.64
CA GLY A 56 -26.15 5.70 -11.36
C GLY A 56 -24.76 5.89 -10.74
N VAL A 57 -24.00 4.81 -10.62
CA VAL A 57 -22.58 4.84 -10.20
C VAL A 57 -21.76 4.15 -11.27
N GLY A 58 -20.74 4.83 -11.78
CA GLY A 58 -19.87 4.30 -12.83
C GLY A 58 -18.49 4.96 -12.83
N ASN A 59 -17.59 4.44 -13.65
CA ASN A 59 -16.25 4.99 -13.82
C ASN A 59 -16.19 5.88 -15.07
N PRO A 60 -16.16 7.22 -14.94
CA PRO A 60 -16.14 8.11 -16.08
C PRO A 60 -14.79 8.14 -16.79
N LEU A 61 -13.72 7.63 -16.17
CA LEU A 61 -12.41 7.63 -16.79
C LEU A 61 -12.32 6.61 -17.92
N THR A 62 -13.05 5.49 -17.83
CA THR A 62 -13.00 4.43 -18.85
C THR A 62 -13.68 4.81 -20.16
N SER A 63 -14.48 5.88 -20.20
CA SER A 63 -15.06 6.41 -21.44
C SER A 63 -14.15 7.39 -22.17
N LEU A 64 -13.07 7.85 -21.53
CA LEU A 64 -12.12 8.79 -22.13
C LEU A 64 -11.15 8.05 -23.05
N SER A 65 -11.09 8.46 -24.31
CA SER A 65 -10.27 7.82 -25.35
C SER A 65 -8.77 7.76 -25.05
N TRP A 66 -8.28 8.69 -24.21
CA TRP A 66 -6.86 8.76 -23.83
C TRP A 66 -6.55 8.04 -22.51
N PHE A 67 -7.55 7.64 -21.73
CA PHE A 67 -7.33 7.17 -20.35
C PHE A 67 -6.49 5.89 -20.31
N ALA A 68 -6.77 4.93 -21.20
CA ALA A 68 -6.03 3.68 -21.26
C ALA A 68 -4.51 3.91 -21.41
N GLN A 69 -4.07 4.77 -22.34
CA GLN A 69 -2.66 5.14 -22.48
C GLN A 69 -2.18 6.07 -21.35
N GLY A 70 -3.05 6.94 -20.85
CA GLY A 70 -2.77 7.77 -19.67
C GLY A 70 -2.35 6.95 -18.47
N THR A 71 -2.91 5.74 -18.30
CA THR A 71 -2.52 4.82 -17.22
C THR A 71 -1.07 4.38 -17.31
N TRP A 72 -0.41 4.41 -18.47
CA TRP A 72 1.00 4.00 -18.58
C TRP A 72 1.92 4.91 -17.75
N PHE A 73 1.53 6.18 -17.59
CA PHE A 73 2.24 7.18 -16.82
C PHE A 73 1.57 7.43 -15.45
N GLY A 74 0.23 7.33 -15.40
CA GLY A 74 -0.56 7.56 -14.19
C GLY A 74 -0.60 6.39 -13.22
N GLN A 75 -0.20 5.18 -13.63
CA GLN A 75 -0.28 3.99 -12.79
C GLN A 75 0.83 3.99 -11.73
N VAL A 76 0.53 4.57 -10.57
CA VAL A 76 1.51 4.76 -9.49
C VAL A 76 1.84 3.50 -8.69
N MET A 77 1.02 2.46 -8.81
CA MET A 77 1.11 1.25 -7.99
C MET A 77 2.43 0.49 -8.15
N PRO A 78 2.96 0.26 -9.37
CA PRO A 78 4.30 -0.28 -9.54
C PRO A 78 5.39 0.49 -8.80
N LEU A 79 5.35 1.82 -8.85
CA LEU A 79 6.33 2.68 -8.16
C LEU A 79 6.20 2.56 -6.63
N PHE A 80 4.98 2.39 -6.12
CA PHE A 80 4.75 2.15 -4.69
C PHE A 80 5.42 0.85 -4.23
N PHE A 81 5.34 -0.24 -5.01
CA PHE A 81 6.02 -1.50 -4.67
C PHE A 81 7.54 -1.38 -4.69
N VAL A 82 8.11 -0.59 -5.61
CA VAL A 82 9.56 -0.31 -5.65
C VAL A 82 9.98 0.44 -4.37
N VAL A 83 9.32 1.55 -4.06
CA VAL A 83 9.60 2.34 -2.85
C VAL A 83 9.36 1.52 -1.58
N GLY A 84 8.33 0.67 -1.61
CA GLY A 84 8.05 -0.33 -0.58
C GLY A 84 9.21 -1.30 -0.41
N GLY A 85 9.78 -1.81 -1.51
CA GLY A 85 10.95 -2.69 -1.52
C GLY A 85 12.19 -2.04 -0.93
N PHE A 86 12.51 -0.80 -1.32
CA PHE A 86 13.60 -0.03 -0.72
C PHE A 86 13.44 0.06 0.80
N ALA A 87 12.28 0.50 1.28
CA ALA A 87 12.01 0.67 2.71
C ALA A 87 12.03 -0.68 3.45
N SER A 88 11.56 -1.74 2.79
CA SER A 88 11.48 -3.08 3.34
C SER A 88 12.87 -3.69 3.52
N LEU A 89 13.76 -3.56 2.54
CA LEU A 89 15.13 -4.04 2.60
C LEU A 89 15.95 -3.26 3.63
N THR A 90 15.85 -1.93 3.63
CA THR A 90 16.56 -1.10 4.61
C THR A 90 16.13 -1.42 6.04
N SER A 91 14.82 -1.62 6.26
CA SER A 91 14.28 -2.06 7.54
C SER A 91 14.71 -3.48 7.91
N TRP A 92 14.76 -4.41 6.94
CA TRP A 92 15.21 -5.78 7.16
C TRP A 92 16.68 -5.83 7.57
N ARG A 93 17.56 -5.14 6.83
CA ARG A 93 18.98 -5.02 7.15
C ARG A 93 19.21 -4.34 8.50
N SER A 94 18.42 -3.31 8.83
CA SER A 94 18.47 -2.66 10.15
C SER A 94 18.08 -3.61 11.28
N LEU A 95 17.05 -4.44 11.08
CA LEU A 95 16.63 -5.44 12.05
C LEU A 95 17.68 -6.53 12.23
N GLN A 96 18.27 -7.05 11.14
CA GLN A 96 19.35 -8.04 11.21
C GLN A 96 20.57 -7.51 11.97
N ARG A 97 20.97 -6.25 11.75
CA ARG A 97 22.05 -5.60 12.53
C ARG A 97 21.75 -5.50 14.03
N LYS A 98 20.47 -5.51 14.41
CA LYS A 98 20.01 -5.52 15.81
C LYS A 98 19.78 -6.93 16.35
N GLY A 99 20.17 -7.97 15.61
CA GLY A 99 20.01 -9.37 16.01
C GLY A 99 18.60 -9.95 15.82
N GLY A 100 17.69 -9.22 15.17
CA GLY A 100 16.35 -9.74 14.88
C GLY A 100 16.32 -10.66 13.65
N ASP A 101 15.27 -11.47 13.54
CA ASP A 101 15.13 -12.47 12.47
C ASP A 101 13.88 -12.26 11.58
N ALA A 102 13.61 -13.23 10.70
CA ALA A 102 12.47 -13.21 9.77
C ALA A 102 11.10 -13.15 10.46
N GLY A 103 10.93 -13.80 11.61
CA GLY A 103 9.66 -13.79 12.32
C GLY A 103 9.46 -12.48 13.08
N ASP A 104 10.52 -11.86 13.60
CA ASP A 104 10.44 -10.50 14.17
C ASP A 104 10.02 -9.49 13.10
N TYR A 105 10.60 -9.61 11.90
CA TYR A 105 10.24 -8.79 10.75
C TYR A 105 8.76 -8.95 10.41
N LEU A 106 8.34 -10.18 10.13
CA LEU A 106 6.99 -10.47 9.67
C LEU A 106 5.94 -10.10 10.73
N ARG A 107 6.19 -10.42 12.00
CA ARG A 107 5.33 -10.02 13.12
C ARG A 107 5.12 -8.50 13.16
N ASN A 108 6.21 -7.74 13.09
CA ASN A 108 6.12 -6.28 13.11
C ASN A 108 5.34 -5.73 11.91
N ARG A 109 5.52 -6.30 10.72
CA ARG A 109 4.78 -5.89 9.51
C ARG A 109 3.31 -6.20 9.61
N VAL A 110 2.95 -7.43 10.01
CA VAL A 110 1.56 -7.86 10.16
C VAL A 110 0.85 -6.99 11.19
N LEU A 111 1.43 -6.74 12.37
CA LEU A 111 0.76 -5.91 13.38
C LEU A 111 0.54 -4.46 12.93
N ARG A 112 1.52 -3.85 12.24
CA ARG A 112 1.39 -2.47 11.73
C ARG A 112 0.36 -2.33 10.63
N LEU A 113 0.20 -3.36 9.80
CA LEU A 113 -0.74 -3.35 8.68
C LEU A 113 -2.14 -3.76 9.12
N VAL A 114 -2.26 -4.83 9.90
CA VAL A 114 -3.55 -5.46 10.21
C VAL A 114 -4.32 -4.73 11.31
N ARG A 115 -3.65 -4.14 12.32
CA ARG A 115 -4.37 -3.43 13.41
C ARG A 115 -5.23 -2.28 12.88
N PRO A 116 -4.71 -1.36 12.03
CA PRO A 116 -5.56 -0.35 11.39
C PRO A 116 -6.66 -0.96 10.49
N THR A 117 -6.37 -2.07 9.80
CA THR A 117 -7.35 -2.77 8.96
C THR A 117 -8.51 -3.36 9.77
N VAL A 118 -8.27 -3.88 10.97
CA VAL A 118 -9.35 -4.35 11.87
C VAL A 118 -10.33 -3.22 12.15
N ALA A 119 -9.84 -2.02 12.46
CA ALA A 119 -10.71 -0.86 12.72
C ALA A 119 -11.55 -0.49 11.49
N LEU A 120 -10.97 -0.56 10.29
CA LEU A 120 -11.72 -0.38 9.05
C LEU A 120 -12.79 -1.48 8.87
N TYR A 121 -12.47 -2.75 9.08
CA TYR A 121 -13.42 -3.85 8.93
C TYR A 121 -14.56 -3.78 9.95
N VAL A 122 -14.29 -3.35 11.19
CA VAL A 122 -15.34 -3.04 12.17
C VAL A 122 -16.29 -1.99 11.61
N PHE A 123 -15.74 -0.87 11.11
CA PHE A 123 -16.55 0.20 10.51
C PHE A 123 -17.36 -0.29 9.31
N LEU A 124 -16.74 -1.00 8.36
CA LEU A 124 -17.41 -1.51 7.17
C LEU A 124 -18.51 -2.50 7.51
N ALA A 125 -18.26 -3.43 8.44
CA ALA A 125 -19.28 -4.39 8.88
C ALA A 125 -20.48 -3.66 9.49
N ILE A 126 -20.25 -2.71 10.41
CA ILE A 126 -21.33 -1.91 11.02
C ILE A 126 -22.08 -1.11 9.95
N ALA A 127 -21.37 -0.41 9.06
CA ALA A 127 -21.98 0.42 8.03
C ALA A 127 -22.86 -0.41 7.07
N LEU A 128 -22.37 -1.58 6.63
CA LEU A 128 -23.12 -2.47 5.75
C LEU A 128 -24.35 -3.06 6.45
N TRP A 129 -24.21 -3.55 7.69
CA TRP A 129 -25.35 -4.02 8.47
C TRP A 129 -26.41 -2.94 8.70
N CYS A 130 -26.00 -1.71 9.02
CA CYS A 130 -26.91 -0.58 9.17
C CYS A 130 -27.61 -0.23 7.86
N ALA A 131 -26.88 -0.19 6.73
CA ALA A 131 -27.46 0.10 5.42
C ALA A 131 -28.50 -0.98 5.02
N THR A 132 -28.20 -2.26 5.27
CA THR A 132 -29.15 -3.36 5.06
C THR A 132 -30.38 -3.21 5.95
N ALA A 133 -30.20 -2.89 7.24
CA ALA A 133 -31.31 -2.77 8.20
C ALA A 133 -32.25 -1.58 7.88
N VAL A 134 -31.72 -0.49 7.33
CA VAL A 134 -32.51 0.68 6.91
C VAL A 134 -33.17 0.46 5.54
N GLY A 135 -32.88 -0.64 4.85
CA GLY A 135 -33.54 -1.02 3.60
C GLY A 135 -32.96 -0.37 2.35
N VAL A 136 -31.65 -0.05 2.34
CA VAL A 136 -30.97 0.40 1.11
C VAL A 136 -31.10 -0.68 0.02
N PRO A 137 -31.46 -0.32 -1.22
CA PRO A 137 -31.56 -1.28 -2.32
C PRO A 137 -30.29 -2.13 -2.47
N GLY A 138 -30.46 -3.44 -2.61
CA GLY A 138 -29.33 -4.39 -2.56
C GLY A 138 -28.34 -4.24 -3.71
N ASP A 139 -28.81 -3.83 -4.88
CA ASP A 139 -28.02 -3.49 -6.06
C ASP A 139 -27.13 -2.27 -5.81
N LEU A 140 -27.71 -1.19 -5.28
CA LEU A 140 -26.96 0.02 -4.90
C LEU A 140 -25.94 -0.30 -3.80
N LEU A 141 -26.34 -1.07 -2.78
CA LEU A 141 -25.47 -1.48 -1.70
C LEU A 141 -24.29 -2.33 -2.22
N ALA A 142 -24.53 -3.24 -3.15
CA ALA A 142 -23.48 -4.07 -3.76
C ALA A 142 -22.45 -3.22 -4.52
N VAL A 143 -22.91 -2.23 -5.30
CA VAL A 143 -22.01 -1.32 -6.03
C VAL A 143 -21.18 -0.47 -5.07
N ILE A 144 -21.81 0.10 -4.05
CA ILE A 144 -21.13 0.91 -3.03
C ILE A 144 -20.11 0.07 -2.25
N ALA A 145 -20.49 -1.13 -1.83
CA ALA A 145 -19.63 -2.02 -1.06
C ALA A 145 -18.42 -2.49 -1.91
N ALA A 146 -18.65 -2.88 -3.17
CA ALA A 146 -17.59 -3.21 -4.11
C ALA A 146 -16.57 -2.05 -4.25
N GLY A 147 -17.06 -0.82 -4.42
CA GLY A 147 -16.22 0.37 -4.47
C GLY A 147 -15.46 0.64 -3.17
N ALA A 148 -16.08 0.43 -2.01
CA ALA A 148 -15.47 0.63 -0.69
C ALA A 148 -14.39 -0.41 -0.35
N GLY A 149 -14.43 -1.58 -1.00
CA GLY A 149 -13.52 -2.69 -0.80
C GLY A 149 -12.41 -2.80 -1.86
N VAL A 150 -12.52 -2.12 -3.00
CA VAL A 150 -11.61 -2.31 -4.14
C VAL A 150 -10.14 -2.10 -3.75
N GLN A 151 -9.81 -1.12 -2.94
CA GLN A 151 -8.45 -0.87 -2.49
C GLN A 151 -7.86 -2.02 -1.68
N LEU A 152 -8.66 -2.85 -1.01
CA LEU A 152 -8.17 -3.87 -0.06
C LEU A 152 -7.28 -4.92 -0.73
N TRP A 153 -7.41 -5.18 -2.04
CA TRP A 153 -6.52 -6.09 -2.74
C TRP A 153 -5.04 -5.69 -2.61
N PHE A 154 -4.76 -4.39 -2.58
CA PHE A 154 -3.39 -3.88 -2.44
C PHE A 154 -2.80 -4.26 -1.08
N LEU A 155 -3.60 -4.25 -0.01
CA LEU A 155 -3.16 -4.69 1.31
C LEU A 155 -2.73 -6.15 1.29
N ALA A 156 -3.49 -7.04 0.64
CA ALA A 156 -3.12 -8.44 0.47
C ALA A 156 -1.82 -8.57 -0.33
N ALA A 157 -1.72 -7.92 -1.49
CA ALA A 157 -0.52 -7.91 -2.34
C ALA A 157 0.72 -7.41 -1.58
N TYR A 158 0.55 -6.33 -0.81
CA TYR A 158 1.61 -5.75 -0.02
C TYR A 158 2.04 -6.68 1.11
N LEU A 159 1.09 -7.31 1.84
CA LEU A 159 1.41 -8.30 2.88
C LEU A 159 2.16 -9.52 2.33
N ILE A 160 1.78 -10.03 1.15
CA ILE A 160 2.51 -11.10 0.46
C ILE A 160 3.95 -10.66 0.20
N CYS A 161 4.13 -9.48 -0.38
CA CYS A 161 5.46 -8.92 -0.65
C CYS A 161 6.28 -8.76 0.63
N GLN A 162 5.68 -8.25 1.72
CA GLN A 162 6.32 -8.13 3.04
C GLN A 162 6.74 -9.49 3.60
N ALA A 163 5.91 -10.52 3.46
CA ALA A 163 6.23 -11.88 3.91
C ALA A 163 7.41 -12.49 3.15
N MET A 164 7.56 -12.13 1.87
CA MET A 164 8.66 -12.60 1.03
C MET A 164 9.99 -11.88 1.28
N VAL A 165 10.01 -10.74 1.99
CA VAL A 165 11.23 -9.91 2.14
C VAL A 165 12.44 -10.69 2.67
N PRO A 166 12.36 -11.48 3.77
CA PRO A 166 13.53 -12.20 4.28
C PRO A 166 14.13 -13.16 3.24
N THR A 167 13.28 -13.85 2.49
CA THR A 167 13.68 -14.80 1.45
C THR A 167 14.26 -14.08 0.24
N LEU A 168 13.55 -13.08 -0.29
CA LEU A 168 14.02 -12.31 -1.45
C LEU A 168 15.27 -11.50 -1.13
N ALA A 169 15.43 -10.98 0.08
CA ALA A 169 16.65 -10.29 0.51
C ALA A 169 17.85 -11.24 0.57
N LYS A 170 17.66 -12.47 1.05
CA LYS A 170 18.69 -13.52 1.02
C LYS A 170 19.07 -13.86 -0.43
N LEU A 171 18.10 -14.10 -1.30
CA LEU A 171 18.34 -14.40 -2.72
C LEU A 171 19.00 -13.21 -3.44
N HIS A 172 18.61 -11.98 -3.09
CA HIS A 172 19.22 -10.76 -3.61
C HIS A 172 20.70 -10.64 -3.23
N GLY A 173 21.06 -10.95 -1.98
CA GLY A 173 22.46 -10.93 -1.54
C GLY A 173 23.33 -12.01 -2.19
N LEU A 174 22.75 -13.17 -2.53
CA LEU A 174 23.46 -14.29 -3.16
C LEU A 174 23.58 -14.14 -4.67
N ALA A 175 22.49 -13.77 -5.35
CA ALA A 175 22.42 -13.69 -6.81
C ALA A 175 21.33 -12.69 -7.24
N PRO A 176 21.60 -11.37 -7.19
CA PRO A 176 20.58 -10.34 -7.40
C PRO A 176 19.96 -10.40 -8.80
N TYR A 177 20.79 -10.59 -9.83
CA TYR A 177 20.34 -10.70 -11.23
C TYR A 177 19.57 -11.99 -11.52
N ARG A 178 20.00 -13.14 -10.96
CA ARG A 178 19.28 -14.41 -11.11
C ARG A 178 17.91 -14.35 -10.44
N THR A 179 17.83 -13.70 -9.28
CA THR A 179 16.55 -13.49 -8.58
C THR A 179 15.59 -12.64 -9.42
N LEU A 180 16.09 -11.54 -9.99
CA LEU A 180 15.29 -10.68 -10.86
C LEU A 180 14.82 -11.44 -12.12
N ALA A 181 15.72 -12.18 -12.77
CA ALA A 181 15.41 -12.97 -13.95
C ALA A 181 14.39 -14.09 -13.66
N ALA A 182 14.51 -14.78 -12.51
CA ALA A 182 13.57 -15.81 -12.10
C ALA A 182 12.16 -15.25 -11.85
N LEU A 183 12.06 -14.06 -11.22
CA LEU A 183 10.78 -13.38 -11.03
C LEU A 183 10.17 -12.94 -12.38
N ALA A 184 10.99 -12.43 -13.31
CA ALA A 184 10.54 -12.03 -14.64
C ALA A 184 10.04 -13.24 -15.45
N ALA A 185 10.81 -14.33 -15.44
CA ALA A 185 10.43 -15.58 -16.10
C ALA A 185 9.14 -16.16 -15.51
N GLY A 186 9.00 -16.15 -14.18
CA GLY A 186 7.77 -16.57 -13.51
C GLY A 186 6.56 -15.75 -13.95
N ALA A 187 6.72 -14.42 -14.04
CA ALA A 187 5.65 -13.54 -14.51
C ALA A 187 5.21 -13.85 -15.95
N VAL A 188 6.17 -14.04 -16.85
CA VAL A 188 5.90 -14.41 -18.25
C VAL A 188 5.23 -15.78 -18.34
N VAL A 189 5.70 -16.78 -17.58
CA VAL A 189 5.10 -18.12 -17.57
C VAL A 189 3.64 -18.06 -17.11
N VAL A 190 3.36 -17.32 -16.03
CA VAL A 190 1.99 -17.14 -15.53
C VAL A 190 1.10 -16.48 -16.58
N ASP A 191 1.57 -15.41 -17.23
CA ASP A 191 0.81 -14.72 -18.27
C ASP A 191 0.57 -15.61 -19.48
N VAL A 192 1.59 -16.33 -19.97
CA VAL A 192 1.45 -17.26 -21.10
C VAL A 192 0.45 -18.37 -20.78
N VAL A 193 0.52 -18.96 -19.59
CA VAL A 193 -0.41 -20.02 -19.17
C VAL A 193 -1.83 -19.45 -19.04
N ARG A 194 -1.99 -18.28 -18.39
CA ARG A 194 -3.27 -17.61 -18.22
C ARG A 194 -3.91 -17.29 -19.58
N LEU A 195 -3.19 -16.59 -20.45
CA LEU A 195 -3.68 -16.15 -21.77
C LEU A 195 -3.93 -17.34 -22.70
N GLY A 196 -3.15 -18.42 -22.58
CA GLY A 196 -3.41 -19.68 -23.26
C GLY A 196 -4.71 -20.35 -22.79
N LEU A 197 -4.97 -20.31 -21.47
CA LEU A 197 -6.20 -20.86 -20.87
C LEU A 197 -7.44 -20.01 -21.13
N GLU A 198 -7.32 -18.72 -21.41
CA GLU A 198 -8.48 -17.87 -21.77
C GLU A 198 -9.20 -18.35 -23.05
N ARG A 199 -8.50 -19.08 -23.92
CA ARG A 199 -9.06 -19.68 -25.15
C ARG A 199 -9.43 -21.16 -24.98
N ASN A 200 -9.48 -21.65 -23.74
CA ASN A 200 -9.69 -23.06 -23.46
C ASN A 200 -11.16 -23.48 -23.74
N PRO A 201 -11.40 -24.50 -24.61
CA PRO A 201 -12.74 -25.02 -24.88
C PRO A 201 -13.44 -25.66 -23.66
N TRP A 202 -12.69 -25.97 -22.60
CA TRP A 202 -13.19 -26.57 -21.36
C TRP A 202 -13.78 -25.53 -20.37
N GLY A 203 -13.74 -24.23 -20.67
CA GLY A 203 -14.40 -23.18 -19.86
C GLY A 203 -13.76 -22.89 -18.51
N PHE A 204 -12.48 -23.24 -18.31
CA PHE A 204 -11.79 -23.03 -17.04
C PHE A 204 -11.51 -21.53 -16.79
N ASP A 205 -11.84 -21.01 -15.60
CA ASP A 205 -11.48 -19.63 -15.21
C ASP A 205 -9.95 -19.51 -15.12
N SER A 206 -9.35 -18.73 -16.01
CA SER A 206 -7.90 -18.49 -16.05
C SER A 206 -7.43 -17.52 -14.96
N ASN A 207 -8.35 -16.77 -14.34
CA ASN A 207 -7.99 -15.74 -13.37
C ASN A 207 -7.21 -16.24 -12.13
N PRO A 208 -7.51 -17.40 -11.52
CA PRO A 208 -6.74 -17.91 -10.39
C PRO A 208 -5.27 -18.15 -10.72
N VAL A 209 -4.95 -18.54 -11.95
CA VAL A 209 -3.55 -18.69 -12.40
C VAL A 209 -2.88 -17.33 -12.44
N GLY A 210 -3.56 -16.30 -12.98
CA GLY A 210 -3.07 -14.93 -12.99
C GLY A 210 -2.73 -14.39 -11.61
N LEU A 211 -3.40 -14.84 -10.54
CA LEU A 211 -3.12 -14.39 -9.16
C LEU A 211 -1.73 -14.82 -8.67
N LEU A 212 -1.07 -15.80 -9.31
CA LEU A 212 0.34 -16.11 -9.03
C LEU A 212 1.26 -14.93 -9.35
N ASN A 213 0.87 -14.02 -10.25
CA ASN A 213 1.62 -12.78 -10.48
C ASN A 213 1.57 -11.80 -9.32
N MET A 214 0.72 -12.03 -8.32
CA MET A 214 0.81 -11.30 -7.05
C MET A 214 2.17 -11.53 -6.37
N VAL A 215 2.81 -12.67 -6.63
CA VAL A 215 4.16 -13.02 -6.18
C VAL A 215 5.21 -12.53 -7.17
N PHE A 216 5.05 -12.83 -8.47
CA PHE A 216 6.11 -12.58 -9.45
C PHE A 216 6.22 -11.12 -9.91
N VAL A 217 5.11 -10.49 -10.33
CA VAL A 217 5.11 -9.10 -10.82
C VAL A 217 5.42 -8.12 -9.69
N TRP A 218 4.68 -8.21 -8.58
CA TRP A 218 4.94 -7.32 -7.43
C TRP A 218 6.24 -7.66 -6.72
N GLY A 219 6.63 -8.94 -6.66
CA GLY A 219 7.94 -9.35 -6.14
C GLY A 219 9.10 -8.80 -6.97
N LEU A 220 8.96 -8.76 -8.30
CA LEU A 220 9.96 -8.14 -9.19
C LEU A 220 10.03 -6.63 -8.96
N LEU A 221 8.89 -5.95 -8.87
CA LEU A 221 8.84 -4.51 -8.58
C LEU A 221 9.44 -4.20 -7.21
N GLN A 222 9.18 -5.03 -6.20
CA GLN A 222 9.85 -4.98 -4.89
C GLN A 222 11.37 -5.16 -5.04
N GLN A 223 11.81 -6.10 -5.86
CA GLN A 223 13.23 -6.38 -6.13
C GLN A 223 13.93 -5.19 -6.81
N LEU A 224 13.25 -4.45 -7.70
CA LEU A 224 13.80 -3.18 -8.24
C LEU A 224 14.07 -2.17 -7.12
N GLY A 225 13.23 -2.16 -6.08
CA GLY A 225 13.47 -1.38 -4.86
C GLY A 225 14.73 -1.79 -4.11
N PHE A 226 15.11 -3.07 -4.18
CA PHE A 226 16.35 -3.57 -3.57
C PHE A 226 17.57 -3.09 -4.35
N PHE A 227 17.51 -3.15 -5.69
CA PHE A 227 18.55 -2.56 -6.55
C PHE A 227 18.69 -1.04 -6.34
N TYR A 228 17.57 -0.34 -6.13
CA TYR A 228 17.59 1.08 -5.77
C TYR A 228 18.31 1.31 -4.44
N ALA A 229 18.04 0.48 -3.42
CA ALA A 229 18.69 0.58 -2.11
C ALA A 229 20.21 0.30 -2.16
N ASP A 230 20.65 -0.52 -3.10
CA ASP A 230 22.06 -0.84 -3.32
C ASP A 230 22.79 0.19 -4.23
N GLY A 231 22.10 1.26 -4.65
CA GLY A 231 22.69 2.31 -5.48
C GLY A 231 22.96 1.86 -6.93
N PHE A 232 22.30 0.80 -7.40
CA PHE A 232 22.53 0.24 -8.74
C PHE A 232 22.34 1.26 -9.86
N PHE A 233 21.36 2.17 -9.71
CA PHE A 233 21.03 3.17 -10.72
C PHE A 233 21.92 4.42 -10.66
N ASP A 234 22.64 4.62 -9.55
CA ASP A 234 23.46 5.81 -9.27
C ASP A 234 24.71 5.87 -10.16
N ARG A 235 25.19 4.70 -10.57
CA ARG A 235 26.31 4.51 -11.51
C ARG A 235 25.92 4.66 -12.99
N ILE A 236 24.63 4.87 -13.30
CA ILE A 236 24.14 4.93 -14.68
C ILE A 236 23.98 6.40 -15.09
N ALA A 237 24.54 6.76 -16.24
CA ALA A 237 24.40 8.12 -16.78
C ALA A 237 22.92 8.48 -17.02
N ARG A 238 22.55 9.73 -16.70
CA ARG A 238 21.16 10.22 -16.79
C ARG A 238 20.49 9.95 -18.13
N TRP A 239 21.20 10.16 -19.25
CA TRP A 239 20.63 9.93 -20.58
C TRP A 239 20.34 8.44 -20.85
N LYS A 240 21.14 7.51 -20.29
CA LYS A 240 20.91 6.07 -20.40
C LYS A 240 19.66 5.65 -19.62
N LEU A 241 19.42 6.27 -18.46
CA LEU A 241 18.19 6.05 -17.69
C LEU A 241 16.97 6.49 -18.49
N ILE A 242 17.02 7.68 -19.11
CA ILE A 242 15.94 8.20 -19.95
C ILE A 242 15.72 7.29 -21.17
N LEU A 243 16.79 6.91 -21.87
CA LEU A 243 16.70 6.01 -23.03
C LEU A 243 16.08 4.66 -22.65
N ALA A 244 16.48 4.07 -21.52
CA ALA A 244 15.91 2.83 -21.03
C ALA A 244 14.43 2.97 -20.63
N ALA A 245 14.03 4.11 -20.05
CA ALA A 245 12.62 4.39 -19.75
C ALA A 245 11.79 4.52 -21.03
N VAL A 246 12.31 5.23 -22.04
CA VAL A 246 11.67 5.31 -23.37
C VAL A 246 11.56 3.92 -23.99
N ALA A 247 12.59 3.09 -23.92
CA ALA A 247 12.55 1.72 -24.42
C ALA A 247 11.46 0.87 -23.74
N CYS A 248 11.23 1.06 -22.42
CA CYS A 248 10.13 0.38 -21.72
C CYS A 248 8.77 0.79 -22.30
N TYR A 249 8.51 2.08 -22.51
CA TYR A 249 7.26 2.55 -23.11
C TYR A 249 7.11 2.11 -24.57
N MET A 250 8.19 2.15 -25.35
CA MET A 250 8.17 1.69 -26.74
C MET A 250 7.89 0.18 -26.84
N THR A 251 8.32 -0.59 -25.85
CA THR A 251 8.03 -2.03 -25.74
C THR A 251 6.58 -2.30 -25.37
N LEU A 252 5.94 -1.42 -24.59
CA LEU A 252 4.51 -1.54 -24.28
C LEU A 252 3.64 -1.47 -25.53
N ILE A 253 4.00 -0.63 -26.51
CA ILE A 253 3.20 -0.43 -27.74
C ILE A 253 2.86 -1.74 -28.45
N PRO A 254 3.81 -2.56 -28.92
CA PRO A 254 3.48 -3.83 -29.57
C PRO A 254 2.79 -4.80 -28.60
N LEU A 255 3.24 -4.86 -27.34
CA LEU A 255 2.67 -5.78 -26.33
C LEU A 255 1.19 -5.54 -26.04
N THR A 256 0.71 -4.30 -26.17
CA THR A 256 -0.67 -3.95 -25.88
C THR A 256 -1.53 -3.75 -27.12
N HIS A 257 -1.00 -3.13 -28.19
CA HIS A 257 -1.79 -2.85 -29.40
C HIS A 257 -1.87 -4.05 -30.34
N MET A 258 -0.79 -4.83 -30.44
CA MET A 258 -0.80 -6.09 -31.21
C MET A 258 -1.21 -7.28 -30.32
N GLY A 259 -1.30 -7.04 -29.01
CA GLY A 259 -1.56 -8.05 -28.00
C GLY A 259 -0.28 -8.76 -27.51
N PRO A 260 -0.39 -9.59 -26.48
CA PRO A 260 -1.65 -10.11 -25.93
C PRO A 260 -2.24 -9.29 -24.75
N TYR A 261 -1.60 -8.20 -24.35
CA TYR A 261 -1.98 -7.48 -23.13
C TYR A 261 -3.00 -6.36 -23.38
N PRO A 262 -3.82 -5.97 -22.39
CA PRO A 262 -4.68 -4.81 -22.53
C PRO A 262 -3.86 -3.51 -22.52
N VAL A 263 -4.36 -2.51 -23.24
CA VAL A 263 -3.77 -1.15 -23.25
C VAL A 263 -3.92 -0.47 -21.89
N ASP A 264 -5.04 -0.70 -21.20
CA ASP A 264 -5.32 -0.11 -19.89
C ASP A 264 -4.57 -0.84 -18.75
N MET A 265 -3.59 -0.16 -18.16
CA MET A 265 -2.79 -0.69 -17.06
C MET A 265 -3.58 -0.80 -15.74
N LEU A 266 -4.73 -0.15 -15.63
CA LEU A 266 -5.65 -0.31 -14.49
C LEU A 266 -6.24 -1.73 -14.47
N THR A 267 -6.62 -2.26 -15.63
CA THR A 267 -7.10 -3.65 -15.76
C THR A 267 -5.99 -4.68 -15.54
N SER A 268 -4.73 -4.27 -15.78
CA SER A 268 -3.55 -5.11 -15.61
C SER A 268 -3.12 -5.32 -14.16
N GLN A 269 -3.82 -4.74 -13.18
CA GLN A 269 -3.43 -4.79 -11.77
C GLN A 269 -3.93 -6.01 -11.00
N ASN A 270 -5.07 -6.56 -11.41
CA ASN A 270 -5.76 -7.59 -10.67
C ASN A 270 -6.54 -8.53 -11.60
N PRO A 271 -5.96 -9.67 -12.01
CA PRO A 271 -4.62 -10.15 -11.64
C PRO A 271 -3.46 -9.36 -12.30
N PRO A 272 -2.31 -9.19 -11.62
CA PRO A 272 -1.18 -8.44 -12.17
C PRO A 272 -0.64 -9.07 -13.46
N MET A 273 -0.24 -8.25 -14.44
CA MET A 273 0.38 -8.73 -15.69
C MET A 273 1.77 -8.10 -15.93
N PHE A 274 2.57 -8.75 -16.77
CA PHE A 274 3.93 -8.36 -17.12
C PHE A 274 4.10 -6.87 -17.54
N PRO A 275 3.18 -6.23 -18.29
CA PRO A 275 3.29 -4.81 -18.64
C PRO A 275 3.53 -3.88 -17.43
N LEU A 276 3.01 -4.21 -16.25
CA LEU A 276 3.24 -3.43 -15.03
C LEU A 276 4.71 -3.42 -14.58
N ILE A 277 5.49 -4.45 -14.93
CA ILE A 277 6.94 -4.48 -14.71
C ILE A 277 7.61 -3.39 -15.54
N LEU A 278 7.23 -3.25 -16.82
CA LEU A 278 7.77 -2.23 -17.71
C LEU A 278 7.39 -0.82 -17.25
N VAL A 279 6.13 -0.62 -16.85
CA VAL A 279 5.66 0.66 -16.27
C VAL A 279 6.44 1.00 -15.01
N GLY A 280 6.58 0.06 -14.07
CA GLY A 280 7.33 0.29 -12.83
C GLY A 280 8.81 0.55 -13.08
N LEU A 281 9.45 -0.19 -13.98
CA LEU A 281 10.83 0.06 -14.37
C LEU A 281 10.99 1.45 -14.99
N ALA A 282 10.12 1.84 -15.92
CA ALA A 282 10.13 3.17 -16.52
C ALA A 282 10.00 4.27 -15.45
N HIS A 283 9.05 4.13 -14.51
CA HIS A 283 8.86 5.07 -13.41
C HIS A 283 10.11 5.22 -12.54
N VAL A 284 10.77 4.12 -12.17
CA VAL A 284 11.99 4.15 -11.34
C VAL A 284 13.16 4.81 -12.07
N LEU A 285 13.33 4.49 -13.36
CA LEU A 285 14.36 5.09 -14.20
C LEU A 285 14.15 6.59 -14.36
N LEU A 286 12.91 7.03 -14.60
CA LEU A 286 12.54 8.44 -14.69
C LEU A 286 12.78 9.16 -13.35
N VAL A 287 12.32 8.59 -12.24
CA VAL A 287 12.57 9.11 -10.88
C VAL A 287 14.06 9.30 -10.65
N LYS A 288 14.89 8.32 -11.00
CA LYS A 288 16.34 8.46 -10.83
C LYS A 288 16.94 9.52 -11.75
N ALA A 289 16.45 9.62 -12.99
CA ALA A 289 16.88 10.65 -13.94
C ALA A 289 16.57 12.08 -13.47
N VAL A 290 15.49 12.28 -12.68
CA VAL A 290 15.11 13.57 -12.10
C VAL A 290 15.49 13.72 -10.62
N TYR A 291 16.23 12.76 -10.05
CA TYR A 291 16.60 12.73 -8.64
C TYR A 291 17.22 14.04 -8.12
N PRO A 292 18.13 14.74 -8.84
CA PRO A 292 18.67 16.02 -8.37
C PRO A 292 17.61 17.12 -8.20
N VAL A 293 16.56 17.09 -9.02
CA VAL A 293 15.44 18.04 -8.91
C VAL A 293 14.59 17.68 -7.69
N LEU A 294 14.26 16.39 -7.52
CA LEU A 294 13.51 15.90 -6.37
C LEU A 294 14.24 16.20 -5.06
N GLN A 295 15.57 16.06 -5.01
CA GLN A 295 16.36 16.43 -3.84
C GLN A 295 16.15 17.90 -3.45
N ARG A 296 16.16 18.83 -4.41
CA ARG A 296 15.88 20.25 -4.11
C ARG A 296 14.48 20.44 -3.54
N CYS A 297 13.48 19.76 -4.10
CA CYS A 297 12.09 19.86 -3.65
C CYS A 297 11.91 19.36 -2.20
N VAL A 298 12.52 18.23 -1.83
CA VAL A 298 12.35 17.65 -0.48
C VAL A 298 13.06 18.43 0.63
N HIS A 299 13.93 19.37 0.28
CA HIS A 299 14.55 20.29 1.24
C HIS A 299 13.70 21.56 1.49
N VAL A 300 12.59 21.74 0.78
CA VAL A 300 11.67 22.85 1.03
C VAL A 300 10.85 22.59 2.29
N GLY A 301 10.85 23.53 3.24
CA GLY A 301 10.28 23.31 4.57
C GLY A 301 8.79 22.94 4.60
N TRP A 302 7.96 23.49 3.71
CA TRP A 302 6.54 23.10 3.63
C TRP A 302 6.35 21.70 3.05
N VAL A 303 7.21 21.28 2.10
CA VAL A 303 7.19 19.93 1.52
C VAL A 303 7.49 18.90 2.60
N GLN A 304 8.48 19.15 3.46
CA GLN A 304 8.80 18.28 4.59
C GLN A 304 7.64 18.17 5.60
N LYS A 305 6.93 19.28 5.87
CA LYS A 305 5.74 19.26 6.73
C LYS A 305 4.64 18.38 6.13
N VAL A 306 4.34 18.55 4.84
CA VAL A 306 3.36 17.71 4.13
C VAL A 306 3.79 16.24 4.17
N MET A 307 5.04 15.95 3.85
CA MET A 307 5.57 14.59 3.89
C MET A 307 5.50 13.96 5.28
N PHE A 308 5.74 14.74 6.34
CA PHE A 308 5.63 14.26 7.71
C PHE A 308 4.16 13.97 8.07
N VAL A 309 3.23 14.89 7.77
CA VAL A 309 1.81 14.73 8.08
C VAL A 309 1.20 13.55 7.33
N VAL A 310 1.43 13.46 6.02
CA VAL A 310 0.89 12.38 5.18
C VAL A 310 1.62 11.07 5.45
N GLY A 311 2.95 11.10 5.53
CA GLY A 311 3.77 9.91 5.72
C GLY A 311 3.59 9.23 7.07
N SER A 312 3.29 9.98 8.14
CA SER A 312 3.01 9.43 9.47
C SER A 312 1.64 8.77 9.60
N ARG A 313 0.77 8.93 8.60
CA ARG A 313 -0.62 8.43 8.59
C ARG A 313 -0.95 7.65 7.32
N ALA A 314 0.08 7.17 6.63
CA ALA A 314 -0.06 6.65 5.28
C ALA A 314 -1.02 5.45 5.23
N MET A 315 -1.00 4.57 6.24
CA MET A 315 -1.89 3.40 6.27
C MET A 315 -3.34 3.80 6.53
N THR A 316 -3.59 4.74 7.43
CA THR A 316 -4.95 5.24 7.71
C THR A 316 -5.50 5.98 6.51
N ILE A 317 -4.71 6.85 5.88
CA ILE A 317 -5.13 7.54 4.64
C ILE A 317 -5.52 6.53 3.57
N TYR A 318 -4.66 5.54 3.32
CA TYR A 318 -4.93 4.48 2.35
C TYR A 318 -6.17 3.64 2.70
N LEU A 319 -6.40 3.30 3.96
CA LEU A 319 -7.57 2.48 4.35
C LEU A 319 -8.89 3.25 4.28
N TRP A 320 -8.87 4.52 4.66
CA TRP A 320 -10.10 5.30 4.88
C TRP A 320 -10.49 6.21 3.71
N HIS A 321 -9.61 6.49 2.75
CA HIS A 321 -9.93 7.43 1.66
C HIS A 321 -11.18 7.04 0.87
N LEU A 322 -11.33 5.79 0.44
CA LEU A 322 -12.50 5.35 -0.33
C LEU A 322 -13.80 5.37 0.49
N PRO A 323 -13.87 4.76 1.70
CA PRO A 323 -15.06 4.87 2.55
C PRO A 323 -15.47 6.32 2.80
N LEU A 324 -14.49 7.22 2.98
CA LEU A 324 -14.75 8.64 3.21
C LEU A 324 -15.15 9.40 1.93
N ILE A 325 -14.59 9.06 0.77
CA ILE A 325 -15.03 9.57 -0.53
C ILE A 325 -16.49 9.15 -0.78
N ILE A 326 -16.82 7.89 -0.53
CA ILE A 326 -18.19 7.35 -0.66
C ILE A 326 -19.14 8.07 0.29
N ALA A 327 -18.77 8.21 1.58
CA ALA A 327 -19.58 8.92 2.56
C ALA A 327 -19.78 10.39 2.17
N MET A 328 -18.73 11.06 1.69
CA MET A 328 -18.80 12.44 1.19
C MET A 328 -19.78 12.58 0.03
N PHE A 329 -19.75 11.67 -0.94
CA PHE A 329 -20.71 11.68 -2.04
C PHE A 329 -22.13 11.31 -1.60
N GLY A 330 -22.28 10.39 -0.64
CA GLY A 330 -23.57 10.09 -0.02
C GLY A 330 -24.18 11.31 0.68
N ILE A 331 -23.37 12.07 1.42
CA ILE A 331 -23.80 13.34 2.05
C ILE A 331 -24.17 14.36 0.98
N ALA A 332 -23.38 14.49 -0.09
CA ALA A 332 -23.69 15.39 -1.21
C ALA A 332 -25.03 15.04 -1.89
N LEU A 333 -25.36 13.75 -2.01
CA LEU A 333 -26.67 13.28 -2.49
C LEU A 333 -27.81 13.69 -1.56
N VAL A 334 -27.64 13.49 -0.23
CA VAL A 334 -28.64 13.89 0.78
C VAL A 334 -28.87 15.40 0.77
N LEU A 335 -27.80 16.19 0.61
CA LEU A 335 -27.86 17.64 0.52
C LEU A 335 -28.33 18.16 -0.85
N ARG A 336 -28.62 17.26 -1.81
CA ARG A 336 -29.06 17.58 -3.17
C ARG A 336 -28.11 18.55 -3.90
N LEU A 337 -26.80 18.37 -3.67
CA LEU A 337 -25.79 19.13 -4.41
C LEU A 337 -25.85 18.77 -5.90
N PRO A 338 -25.47 19.69 -6.80
CA PRO A 338 -25.44 19.39 -8.22
C PRO A 338 -24.41 18.29 -8.52
N PHE A 339 -24.82 17.30 -9.32
CA PHE A 339 -23.96 16.25 -9.87
C PHE A 339 -23.86 16.47 -11.38
N PRO A 340 -22.85 17.23 -11.86
CA PRO A 340 -22.66 17.44 -13.28
C PRO A 340 -22.44 16.12 -14.01
N GLU A 341 -22.85 16.08 -15.29
CA GLU A 341 -22.65 14.91 -16.14
C GLU A 341 -21.19 14.46 -16.10
N PRO A 342 -20.91 13.17 -15.83
CA PRO A 342 -19.54 12.70 -15.69
C PRO A 342 -18.67 13.02 -16.91
N ALA A 343 -17.43 13.44 -16.67
CA ALA A 343 -16.47 13.91 -17.68
C ALA A 343 -16.81 15.21 -18.45
N SER A 344 -17.93 15.89 -18.13
CA SER A 344 -18.22 17.24 -18.63
C SER A 344 -17.26 18.31 -18.07
N THR A 345 -17.24 19.50 -18.66
CA THR A 345 -16.43 20.63 -18.17
C THR A 345 -16.78 21.00 -16.73
N GLU A 346 -18.07 21.07 -16.40
CA GLU A 346 -18.55 21.35 -15.03
C GLU A 346 -18.11 20.27 -14.04
N TRP A 347 -18.14 19.00 -14.47
CA TRP A 347 -17.62 17.90 -13.67
C TRP A 347 -16.14 18.12 -13.34
N TRP A 348 -15.29 18.41 -14.33
CA TRP A 348 -13.86 18.68 -14.10
C TRP A 348 -13.61 19.86 -13.16
N LEU A 349 -14.38 20.95 -13.30
CA LEU A 349 -14.26 22.13 -12.45
C LEU A 349 -14.67 21.86 -10.99
N SER A 350 -15.58 20.91 -10.76
CA SER A 350 -16.00 20.53 -9.40
C SER A 350 -14.94 19.69 -8.66
N ARG A 351 -14.13 18.88 -9.37
CA ARG A 351 -13.25 17.86 -8.76
C ARG A 351 -12.17 18.42 -7.83
N PRO A 352 -11.52 19.57 -8.08
CA PRO A 352 -10.57 20.16 -7.14
C PRO A 352 -11.18 20.43 -5.75
N LEU A 353 -12.45 20.87 -5.69
CA LEU A 353 -13.16 21.10 -4.42
C LEU A 353 -13.40 19.78 -3.69
N PHE A 354 -13.95 18.78 -4.37
CA PHE A 354 -14.16 17.43 -3.80
C PHE A 354 -12.85 16.79 -3.35
N TYR A 355 -11.76 17.02 -4.08
CA TYR A 355 -10.44 16.51 -3.73
C TYR A 355 -9.88 17.18 -2.46
N GLY A 356 -10.01 18.50 -2.35
CA GLY A 356 -9.67 19.21 -1.11
C GLY A 356 -10.51 18.74 0.08
N ALA A 357 -11.83 18.56 -0.13
CA ALA A 357 -12.74 18.05 0.89
C ALA A 357 -12.40 16.61 1.34
N ALA A 358 -12.10 15.72 0.39
CA ALA A 358 -11.68 14.36 0.67
C ALA A 358 -10.39 14.33 1.52
N TRP A 359 -9.39 15.14 1.16
CA TRP A 359 -8.17 15.27 1.95
C TRP A 359 -8.41 15.83 3.35
N ALA A 360 -9.23 16.87 3.47
CA ALA A 360 -9.60 17.43 4.76
C ALA A 360 -10.29 16.38 5.65
N LEU A 361 -11.25 15.64 5.10
CA LEU A 361 -12.00 14.59 5.80
C LEU A 361 -11.09 13.44 6.23
N VAL A 362 -10.25 12.94 5.33
CA VAL A 362 -9.31 11.85 5.65
C VAL A 362 -8.30 12.29 6.72
N LEU A 363 -7.79 13.51 6.63
CA LEU A 363 -6.86 14.03 7.65
C LEU A 363 -7.55 14.20 9.01
N LEU A 364 -8.81 14.65 9.03
CA LEU A 364 -9.62 14.77 10.25
C LEU A 364 -9.93 13.41 10.90
N VAL A 365 -10.24 12.39 10.10
CA VAL A 365 -10.49 11.03 10.60
C VAL A 365 -9.18 10.34 11.00
N SER A 366 -8.07 10.71 10.37
CA SER A 366 -6.76 10.14 10.69
C SER A 366 -6.21 10.53 12.05
N THR A 367 -6.58 11.69 12.61
CA THR A 367 -6.06 12.19 13.89
C THR A 367 -6.36 11.26 15.09
N PRO A 368 -7.59 10.76 15.31
CA PRO A 368 -7.83 9.77 16.37
C PRO A 368 -7.22 8.40 16.04
N LEU A 369 -7.20 8.01 14.76
CA LEU A 369 -6.83 6.67 14.31
C LEU A 369 -5.31 6.44 14.21
N VAL A 370 -4.51 7.50 14.11
CA VAL A 370 -3.03 7.40 14.06
C VAL A 370 -2.46 6.62 15.26
N ARG A 371 -3.17 6.61 16.39
CA ARG A 371 -2.81 5.81 17.57
C ARG A 371 -2.71 4.31 17.28
N LEU A 372 -3.50 3.80 16.33
CA LEU A 372 -3.45 2.40 15.90
C LEU A 372 -2.20 2.09 15.06
N GLU A 373 -1.73 3.05 14.27
CA GLU A 373 -0.47 2.93 13.50
C GLU A 373 0.76 3.06 14.39
N LEU A 374 0.69 3.97 15.37
CA LEU A 374 1.77 4.23 16.33
C LEU A 374 1.81 3.20 17.47
N ALA A 375 0.78 2.36 17.59
CA ALA A 375 0.71 1.33 18.60
C ALA A 375 1.94 0.43 18.54
N SER A 376 2.70 0.41 19.63
CA SER A 376 3.96 -0.33 19.70
C SER A 376 3.74 -1.79 19.27
N THR A 377 4.62 -2.25 18.39
CA THR A 377 4.74 -3.66 18.04
C THR A 377 5.80 -4.36 18.87
N ALA A 378 6.47 -3.65 19.80
CA ALA A 378 7.43 -4.27 20.71
C ALA A 378 6.73 -5.37 21.53
N LEU A 379 7.47 -6.44 21.82
CA LEU A 379 7.02 -7.40 22.82
C LEU A 379 7.04 -6.71 24.19
N ALA A 380 6.04 -7.01 25.02
CA ALA A 380 6.07 -6.57 26.40
C ALA A 380 7.30 -7.18 27.11
N PRO A 381 7.90 -6.50 28.10
CA PRO A 381 8.99 -7.08 28.89
C PRO A 381 8.56 -8.44 29.47
N GLY A 382 9.35 -9.49 29.22
CA GLY A 382 9.05 -10.87 29.64
C GLY A 382 8.07 -11.64 28.75
N ALA A 383 7.52 -11.04 27.69
CA ALA A 383 6.65 -11.76 26.77
C ALA A 383 7.45 -12.70 25.86
N ALA A 384 7.05 -13.97 25.85
CA ALA A 384 7.60 -14.93 24.90
C ALA A 384 7.16 -14.59 23.48
N ARG A 385 8.10 -14.67 22.54
CA ARG A 385 7.81 -14.47 21.13
C ARG A 385 6.87 -15.58 20.62
N PRO A 386 5.86 -15.26 19.78
CA PRO A 386 5.07 -16.28 19.12
C PRO A 386 5.94 -17.20 18.26
N ALA A 387 5.64 -18.51 18.28
CA ALA A 387 6.24 -19.46 17.36
C ALA A 387 5.99 -19.08 15.90
N MET A 388 6.94 -19.41 15.01
CA MET A 388 6.89 -19.04 13.59
C MET A 388 5.59 -19.47 12.90
N TRP A 389 5.07 -20.67 13.20
CA TRP A 389 3.82 -21.16 12.62
C TRP A 389 2.62 -20.26 12.97
N ARG A 390 2.58 -19.65 14.16
CA ARG A 390 1.52 -18.69 14.54
C ARG A 390 1.64 -17.40 13.74
N ILE A 391 2.86 -16.96 13.45
CA ILE A 391 3.12 -15.77 12.64
C ILE A 391 2.73 -16.03 11.19
N LEU A 392 3.09 -17.19 10.64
CA LEU A 392 2.70 -17.60 9.28
C LEU A 392 1.18 -17.76 9.15
N MET A 393 0.53 -18.44 10.10
CA MET A 393 -0.92 -18.59 10.14
C MET A 393 -1.61 -17.22 10.27
N GLY A 394 -1.15 -16.36 11.17
CA GLY A 394 -1.67 -15.00 11.31
C GLY A 394 -1.51 -14.16 10.03
N THR A 395 -0.37 -14.30 9.34
CA THR A 395 -0.15 -13.67 8.03
C THR A 395 -1.16 -14.18 6.99
N ALA A 396 -1.37 -15.50 6.91
CA ALA A 396 -2.33 -16.10 5.99
C ALA A 396 -3.77 -15.61 6.27
N LEU A 397 -4.20 -15.66 7.54
CA LEU A 397 -5.52 -15.17 7.97
C LEU A 397 -5.70 -13.67 7.74
N ALA A 398 -4.62 -12.88 7.72
CA ALA A 398 -4.67 -11.46 7.39
C ALA A 398 -4.79 -11.18 5.88
N ILE A 399 -4.29 -12.09 5.03
CA ILE A 399 -4.34 -11.96 3.57
C ILE A 399 -5.69 -12.42 3.01
N ILE A 400 -6.31 -13.44 3.61
CA ILE A 400 -7.54 -14.06 3.08
C ILE A 400 -8.69 -13.05 2.92
N PRO A 401 -9.07 -12.21 3.91
CA PRO A 401 -10.23 -11.34 3.76
C PRO A 401 -10.08 -10.31 2.64
N PRO A 402 -8.98 -9.53 2.56
CA PRO A 402 -8.77 -8.63 1.43
C PRO A 402 -8.72 -9.35 0.07
N PHE A 403 -8.21 -10.60 0.03
CA PHE A 403 -8.18 -11.41 -1.19
C PHE A 403 -9.57 -11.92 -1.61
N VAL A 404 -10.45 -12.25 -0.66
CA VAL A 404 -11.84 -12.59 -0.99
C VAL A 404 -12.61 -11.36 -1.44
N VAL A 405 -12.46 -10.22 -0.76
CA VAL A 405 -13.06 -8.95 -1.20
C VAL A 405 -12.61 -8.59 -2.63
N MET A 406 -11.35 -8.83 -2.95
CA MET A 406 -10.81 -8.65 -4.31
C MET A 406 -11.51 -9.54 -5.36
N ARG A 407 -11.96 -10.75 -5.00
CA ARG A 407 -12.54 -11.73 -5.94
C ARG A 407 -14.06 -11.70 -6.00
N GLN A 408 -14.71 -11.41 -4.87
CA GLN A 408 -16.16 -11.56 -4.69
C GLN A 408 -16.84 -10.23 -4.32
N ALA A 409 -16.09 -9.13 -4.34
CA ALA A 409 -16.49 -7.84 -3.78
C ALA A 409 -16.73 -7.89 -2.26
N LEU A 410 -16.87 -6.72 -1.67
CA LEU A 410 -17.25 -6.57 -0.27
C LEU A 410 -18.76 -6.69 -0.15
N ASP A 411 -19.22 -7.42 0.85
CA ASP A 411 -20.62 -7.48 1.27
C ASP A 411 -20.68 -7.67 2.80
N VAL A 412 -21.89 -7.79 3.35
CA VAL A 412 -22.11 -7.99 4.79
C VAL A 412 -21.41 -9.26 5.30
N ALA A 413 -21.44 -10.35 4.53
CA ALA A 413 -20.84 -11.61 4.93
C ALA A 413 -19.31 -11.51 4.96
N ASN A 414 -18.71 -11.06 3.86
CA ASN A 414 -17.27 -10.86 3.65
C ASN A 414 -16.66 -9.87 4.66
N ALA A 415 -17.40 -8.80 5.00
CA ALA A 415 -16.98 -7.90 6.07
C ALA A 415 -16.98 -8.60 7.44
N THR A 416 -18.00 -9.40 7.74
CA THR A 416 -18.19 -10.01 9.07
C THR A 416 -17.19 -11.13 9.35
N TRP A 417 -17.09 -12.16 8.49
CA TRP A 417 -16.12 -13.23 8.72
C TRP A 417 -14.69 -12.74 8.51
N GLY A 418 -14.49 -11.77 7.60
CA GLY A 418 -13.20 -11.12 7.39
C GLY A 418 -12.68 -10.41 8.63
N LEU A 419 -13.56 -9.69 9.34
CA LEU A 419 -13.24 -9.08 10.64
C LEU A 419 -12.79 -10.13 11.66
N VAL A 420 -13.50 -11.26 11.75
CA VAL A 420 -13.15 -12.35 12.67
C VAL A 420 -11.74 -12.88 12.37
N LEU A 421 -11.41 -13.13 11.09
CA LEU A 421 -10.06 -13.61 10.73
C LEU A 421 -8.97 -12.59 11.04
N LEU A 422 -9.21 -11.30 10.80
CA LEU A 422 -8.23 -10.25 11.11
C LEU A 422 -7.99 -10.14 12.62
N VAL A 423 -9.03 -10.28 13.45
CA VAL A 423 -8.90 -10.31 14.91
C VAL A 423 -8.09 -11.52 15.37
N ILE A 424 -8.38 -12.71 14.81
CA ILE A 424 -7.60 -13.93 15.09
C ILE A 424 -6.14 -13.75 14.65
N ALA A 425 -5.89 -13.16 13.48
CA ALA A 425 -4.55 -12.88 12.99
C ALA A 425 -3.75 -12.00 13.96
N VAL A 426 -4.36 -10.90 14.45
CA VAL A 426 -3.74 -10.03 15.46
C VAL A 426 -3.47 -10.81 16.76
N ALA A 427 -4.41 -11.63 17.23
CA ALA A 427 -4.25 -12.42 18.45
C ALA A 427 -3.12 -13.45 18.33
N LEU A 428 -2.99 -14.11 17.18
CA LEU A 428 -1.91 -15.07 16.92
C LEU A 428 -0.53 -14.40 16.95
N VAL A 429 -0.44 -13.18 16.44
CA VAL A 429 0.83 -12.46 16.21
C VAL A 429 1.25 -11.57 17.40
N THR A 430 0.32 -11.10 18.23
CA THR A 430 0.62 -10.13 19.31
C THR A 430 1.52 -10.70 20.41
N GLY A 431 1.62 -12.03 20.55
CA GLY A 431 2.36 -12.70 21.64
C GLY A 431 1.50 -12.84 22.89
N LYS A 432 1.75 -13.88 23.69
CA LYS A 432 1.09 -14.02 25.00
C LYS A 432 1.96 -13.29 26.03
N VAL A 433 1.34 -12.49 26.88
CA VAL A 433 1.94 -12.13 28.17
C VAL A 433 1.79 -13.39 29.04
N PRO A 434 2.87 -14.05 29.47
CA PRO A 434 2.77 -15.11 30.45
C PRO A 434 2.15 -14.48 31.71
N ASP A 435 1.02 -15.03 32.13
CA ASP A 435 0.35 -14.77 33.39
C ASP A 435 0.25 -13.29 33.79
N ARG A 436 -0.88 -12.66 33.42
CA ARG A 436 -1.59 -11.89 34.45
C ARG A 436 -2.04 -12.90 35.50
N ALA A 437 -1.13 -13.33 36.36
CA ALA A 437 -1.51 -13.76 37.69
C ALA A 437 -2.23 -12.55 38.27
N TRP A 438 -3.56 -12.58 38.24
CA TRP A 438 -4.36 -11.69 39.07
C TRP A 438 -3.74 -11.84 40.45
N LYS A 439 -3.07 -10.80 40.95
CA LYS A 439 -2.51 -10.84 42.30
C LYS A 439 -3.69 -11.25 43.17
N THR A 440 -3.71 -12.49 43.65
CA THR A 440 -4.63 -12.90 44.69
C THR A 440 -4.37 -11.91 45.82
N PRO A 441 -5.41 -11.17 46.28
CA PRO A 441 -5.22 -10.26 47.39
C PRO A 441 -4.62 -11.08 48.53
N VAL A 442 -3.41 -10.69 48.96
CA VAL A 442 -2.78 -11.29 50.13
C VAL A 442 -3.78 -11.12 51.28
N PRO A 443 -4.23 -12.20 51.93
CA PRO A 443 -5.08 -12.07 53.10
C PRO A 443 -4.31 -11.24 54.11
N VAL A 444 -4.85 -10.08 54.47
CA VAL A 444 -4.33 -9.31 55.60
C VAL A 444 -4.54 -10.20 56.81
N GLY A 445 -3.45 -10.82 57.29
CA GLY A 445 -3.47 -11.57 58.54
C GLY A 445 -3.95 -10.67 59.69
N PRO A 446 -4.60 -11.25 60.72
CA PRO A 446 -5.15 -10.48 61.81
C PRO A 446 -4.03 -9.66 62.47
N ARG A 447 -4.25 -8.35 62.62
CA ARG A 447 -3.39 -7.50 63.45
C ARG A 447 -3.42 -8.08 64.86
N ALA A 448 -2.28 -8.60 65.31
CA ALA A 448 -2.08 -8.90 66.72
C ALA A 448 -1.91 -7.57 67.47
N SER A 449 -2.87 -7.32 68.37
CA SER A 449 -2.95 -6.37 69.49
C SER A 449 -2.41 -4.96 69.27
#